data_AF-A0A5J4DU52-F1
#
_entry.id   AF-A0A5J4DU52-F1
#
_cell.length_a   1.000
_cell.length_b   1.000
_cell.length_c   1.000
_cell.angle_alpha   90.00
_cell.angle_beta   90.00
_cell.angle_gamma   90.00
#
_symmetry.space_group_name_H-M   'P 1'
#
loop_
_entity.id
_entity.type
_entity.pdbx_description
1 polymer ?
#
loop_
_entity_poly.entity_id
_entity_poly.type
_entity_poly.pdbx_seq_one_letter_code
_entity_poly.pdbx_strand_id
1 'polypeptide(L)'
;MRFGLSPDQSDKDGGTHMLHPAISWGLGGLFAAVFAIAVMAILKGDYLARGHALSAQENNTITICTITAALTFLICWRLQTYAAARNVIIRAAYGLAMLIIVFGAVGGVLVIVHNYVSYAPEFEAGKGLLFKGYYWESVSGFYSFALFMLSALSPSLLALFAAGGLTLALAGPRRKVR
;
A
#
# COMPACT_ATOMS: atom_id res chain seq x y z
N MET A 1 -3.94 62.11 -23.85
CA MET A 1 -4.28 61.77 -25.24
C MET A 1 -3.58 60.46 -25.61
N ARG A 2 -4.35 59.53 -26.19
CA ARG A 2 -3.99 58.26 -26.87
C ARG A 2 -3.25 57.20 -26.05
N PHE A 3 -3.93 56.14 -25.61
CA PHE A 3 -4.39 54.94 -26.37
C PHE A 3 -3.24 54.00 -26.75
N GLY A 4 -3.21 52.86 -26.05
CA GLY A 4 -2.44 51.67 -26.37
C GLY A 4 -3.11 50.45 -25.73
N LEU A 5 -4.34 50.16 -26.13
CA LEU A 5 -4.92 48.81 -26.00
C LEU A 5 -4.22 47.93 -27.05
N SER A 6 -3.56 46.85 -26.64
CA SER A 6 -3.91 45.52 -27.14
C SER A 6 -3.28 44.44 -26.25
N PRO A 7 -4.07 43.44 -25.85
CA PRO A 7 -3.61 42.29 -25.10
C PRO A 7 -2.86 41.36 -26.04
N ASP A 8 -1.77 40.76 -25.56
CA ASP A 8 -1.35 39.47 -26.11
C ASP A 8 -1.06 38.52 -24.96
N GLN A 9 -2.10 37.76 -24.64
CA GLN A 9 -2.02 36.50 -23.93
C GLN A 9 -1.21 35.50 -24.77
N SER A 10 0.10 35.69 -24.83
CA SER A 10 1.02 34.69 -25.36
C SER A 10 2.13 34.40 -24.38
N ASP A 11 1.74 34.26 -23.10
CA ASP A 11 2.44 33.39 -22.13
C ASP A 11 2.30 31.94 -22.63
N LYS A 12 3.03 31.70 -23.72
CA LYS A 12 3.17 30.48 -24.47
C LYS A 12 3.84 29.48 -23.56
N ASP A 13 3.07 28.46 -23.20
CA ASP A 13 3.55 27.09 -23.23
C ASP A 13 4.80 26.77 -22.41
N GLY A 14 4.97 27.45 -21.26
CA GLY A 14 5.83 26.99 -20.17
C GLY A 14 5.15 25.95 -19.27
N GLY A 15 3.95 25.52 -19.65
CA GLY A 15 3.11 24.56 -18.94
C GLY A 15 3.65 23.14 -19.03
N THR A 16 4.83 22.89 -18.45
CA THR A 16 5.30 21.55 -18.13
C THR A 16 4.17 20.76 -17.49
N HIS A 17 3.60 19.85 -18.27
CA HIS A 17 2.40 19.10 -17.95
C HIS A 17 2.48 18.54 -16.54
N MET A 18 1.72 19.12 -15.61
CA MET A 18 1.27 18.35 -14.47
C MET A 18 0.59 17.13 -15.08
N LEU A 19 1.08 15.92 -14.81
CA LEU A 19 0.33 14.71 -15.16
C LEU A 19 -1.09 14.95 -14.63
N HIS A 20 -2.08 14.94 -15.53
CA HIS A 20 -3.46 15.15 -15.14
C HIS A 20 -3.75 14.24 -13.93
N PRO A 21 -4.43 14.70 -12.86
CA PRO A 21 -4.59 13.92 -11.62
C PRO A 21 -5.08 12.50 -11.86
N ALA A 22 -5.88 12.29 -12.92
CA ALA A 22 -6.34 10.98 -13.37
C ALA A 22 -5.20 10.06 -13.88
N ILE A 23 -4.24 10.58 -14.65
CA ILE A 23 -3.09 9.81 -15.15
C ILE A 23 -2.17 9.43 -13.99
N SER A 24 -1.97 10.33 -13.01
CA SER A 24 -1.18 10.02 -11.81
C SER A 24 -1.83 8.92 -10.97
N TRP A 25 -3.17 8.93 -10.87
CA TRP A 25 -3.94 7.87 -10.25
C TRP A 25 -3.86 6.55 -11.02
N GLY A 26 -4.03 6.58 -12.35
CA GLY A 26 -3.92 5.40 -13.19
C GLY A 26 -2.56 4.73 -13.08
N LEU A 27 -1.48 5.53 -13.10
CA LEU A 27 -0.12 5.03 -12.93
C LEU A 27 0.12 4.46 -11.53
N GLY A 28 -0.35 5.15 -10.49
CA GLY A 28 -0.27 4.66 -9.11
C GLY A 28 -1.04 3.35 -8.92
N GLY A 29 -2.21 3.21 -9.55
CA GLY A 29 -3.00 1.98 -9.58
C GLY A 29 -2.28 0.82 -10.26
N LEU A 30 -1.65 1.06 -11.41
CA LEU A 30 -0.90 0.03 -12.12
C LEU A 30 0.31 -0.46 -11.31
N PHE A 31 1.07 0.45 -10.70
CA PHE A 31 2.17 0.05 -9.81
C PHE A 31 1.69 -0.67 -8.56
N ALA A 32 0.56 -0.25 -7.97
CA ALA A 32 -0.04 -0.95 -6.84
C ALA A 32 -0.44 -2.39 -7.20
N ALA A 33 -1.01 -2.60 -8.39
CA ALA A 33 -1.36 -3.93 -8.88
C ALA A 33 -0.11 -4.81 -9.08
N VAL A 34 0.93 -4.28 -9.73
CA VAL A 34 2.21 -5.00 -9.91
C VAL A 34 2.84 -5.34 -8.57
N PHE A 35 2.87 -4.39 -7.64
CA PHE A 35 3.41 -4.59 -6.29
C PHE A 35 2.64 -5.68 -5.53
N ALA A 36 1.31 -5.66 -5.60
CA ALA A 36 0.47 -6.67 -4.97
C ALA A 36 0.68 -8.07 -5.57
N ILE A 37 0.73 -8.19 -6.90
CA ILE A 37 1.02 -9.45 -7.59
C ILE A 37 2.39 -9.99 -7.19
N ALA A 38 3.40 -9.11 -7.08
CA ALA A 38 4.73 -9.49 -6.65
C ALA A 38 4.74 -10.00 -5.19
N VAL A 39 4.04 -9.33 -4.27
CA VAL A 39 3.86 -9.82 -2.89
C VAL A 39 3.20 -11.20 -2.89
N MET A 40 2.11 -11.38 -3.64
CA MET A 40 1.42 -12.67 -3.72
C MET A 40 2.34 -13.78 -4.24
N ALA A 41 3.11 -13.49 -5.29
CA ALA A 41 4.03 -14.44 -5.90
C ALA A 41 5.16 -14.86 -4.95
N ILE A 42 5.76 -13.90 -4.23
CA ILE A 42 6.81 -14.18 -3.25
C ILE A 42 6.25 -15.03 -2.11
N LEU A 43 5.11 -14.65 -1.54
CA LEU A 43 4.53 -15.39 -0.42
C LEU A 43 4.17 -16.82 -0.85
N LYS A 44 3.46 -17.01 -1.96
CA LYS A 44 3.13 -18.36 -2.46
C LYS A 44 4.39 -19.16 -2.80
N GLY A 45 5.40 -18.53 -3.39
CA GLY A 45 6.68 -19.16 -3.70
C GLY A 45 7.41 -19.64 -2.45
N ASP A 46 7.49 -18.81 -1.42
CA ASP A 46 8.12 -19.14 -0.14
C ASP A 46 7.40 -20.31 0.56
N TYR A 47 6.05 -20.36 0.49
CA TYR A 47 5.27 -21.47 1.03
C TYR A 47 5.50 -22.79 0.28
N LEU A 48 5.50 -22.76 -1.06
CA LEU A 48 5.75 -23.94 -1.88
C LEU A 48 7.19 -24.45 -1.72
N ALA A 49 8.16 -23.55 -1.61
CA ALA A 49 9.56 -23.90 -1.42
C ALA A 49 9.83 -24.63 -0.09
N ARG A 50 9.01 -24.40 0.94
CA ARG A 50 9.09 -25.10 2.24
C ARG A 50 8.38 -26.46 2.24
N GLY A 51 7.82 -26.90 1.11
CA GLY A 51 7.19 -28.22 0.97
C GLY A 51 5.82 -28.34 1.64
N HIS A 52 5.21 -27.23 2.06
CA HIS A 52 3.88 -27.24 2.67
C HIS A 52 2.79 -27.09 1.59
N ALA A 53 1.73 -27.90 1.70
CA ALA A 53 0.50 -27.68 0.93
C ALA A 53 -0.24 -26.47 1.52
N LEU A 54 -0.64 -25.52 0.67
CA LEU A 54 -1.39 -24.34 1.08
C LEU A 54 -2.75 -24.75 1.66
N SER A 55 -2.90 -24.57 2.97
CA SER A 55 -4.18 -24.68 3.66
C SER A 55 -5.11 -23.51 3.28
N ALA A 56 -6.42 -23.69 3.49
CA ALA A 56 -7.41 -22.63 3.23
C ALA A 56 -7.13 -21.35 4.04
N GLN A 57 -6.64 -21.50 5.27
CA GLN A 57 -6.31 -20.38 6.15
C GLN A 57 -5.08 -19.60 5.69
N GLU A 58 -4.05 -20.29 5.20
CA GLU A 58 -2.86 -19.64 4.63
C GLU A 58 -3.21 -18.89 3.34
N ASN A 59 -4.06 -19.46 2.50
CA ASN A 59 -4.49 -18.80 1.27
C ASN A 59 -5.30 -17.50 1.55
N ASN A 60 -6.14 -17.51 2.60
CA ASN A 60 -6.80 -16.28 3.07
C ASN A 60 -5.79 -15.25 3.58
N THR A 61 -4.79 -15.67 4.35
CA THR A 61 -3.74 -14.78 4.88
C THR A 61 -2.94 -14.12 3.74
N ILE A 62 -2.56 -14.91 2.72
CA ILE A 62 -1.87 -14.39 1.53
C ILE A 62 -2.75 -13.39 0.78
N THR A 63 -4.05 -13.67 0.68
CA THR A 63 -5.00 -12.77 0.01
C THR A 63 -5.11 -11.44 0.75
N ILE A 64 -5.24 -11.48 2.08
CA ILE A 64 -5.24 -10.29 2.94
C ILE A 64 -3.94 -9.49 2.77
N CYS A 65 -2.78 -10.16 2.77
CA CYS A 65 -1.48 -9.51 2.55
C CYS A 65 -1.38 -8.86 1.16
N THR A 66 -1.94 -9.50 0.14
CA THR A 66 -1.96 -9.00 -1.24
C THR A 66 -2.81 -7.73 -1.36
N ILE A 67 -4.00 -7.73 -0.76
CA ILE A 67 -4.88 -6.55 -0.73
C ILE A 67 -4.21 -5.43 0.08
N THR A 68 -3.61 -5.77 1.22
CA THR A 68 -2.84 -4.83 2.06
C THR A 68 -1.71 -4.19 1.26
N ALA A 69 -0.96 -4.96 0.48
CA ALA A 69 0.11 -4.46 -0.38
C ALA A 69 -0.39 -3.41 -1.37
N ALA A 70 -1.50 -3.70 -2.06
CA ALA A 70 -2.11 -2.78 -3.02
C ALA A 70 -2.53 -1.46 -2.37
N LEU A 71 -3.28 -1.56 -1.25
CA LEU A 71 -3.77 -0.39 -0.51
C LEU A 71 -2.62 0.45 0.04
N THR A 72 -1.61 -0.21 0.61
CA THR A 72 -0.40 0.45 1.12
C THR A 72 0.28 1.24 0.03
N PHE A 73 0.51 0.64 -1.13
CA PHE A 73 1.20 1.31 -2.23
C PHE A 73 0.42 2.55 -2.70
N LEU A 74 -0.92 2.46 -2.81
CA LEU A 74 -1.77 3.60 -3.18
C LEU A 74 -1.72 4.74 -2.15
N ILE A 75 -1.74 4.41 -0.85
CA ILE A 75 -1.63 5.40 0.22
C ILE A 75 -0.24 6.06 0.16
N CYS A 76 0.82 5.26 0.06
CA CYS A 76 2.19 5.76 -0.04
C CYS A 76 2.40 6.63 -1.30
N TRP A 77 1.77 6.29 -2.43
CA TRP A 77 1.77 7.10 -3.63
C TRP A 77 1.28 8.52 -3.37
N ARG A 78 0.23 8.67 -2.56
CA ARG A 78 -0.28 9.99 -2.17
C ARG A 78 0.63 10.70 -1.17
N LEU A 79 1.11 9.98 -0.17
CA LEU A 79 2.00 10.52 0.86
C LEU A 79 3.33 11.00 0.29
N GLN A 80 3.74 10.51 -0.88
CA GLN A 80 4.97 10.94 -1.55
C GLN A 80 4.98 12.43 -1.94
N THR A 81 3.81 13.07 -2.01
CA THR A 81 3.68 14.51 -2.23
C THR A 81 4.38 15.35 -1.14
N TYR A 82 4.47 14.86 0.10
CA TYR A 82 5.15 15.55 1.21
C TYR A 82 6.68 15.54 1.07
N ALA A 83 7.25 14.48 0.51
CA ALA A 83 8.69 14.38 0.26
C ALA A 83 9.11 14.93 -1.11
N ALA A 84 8.17 15.45 -1.92
CA ALA A 84 8.40 15.75 -3.33
C ALA A 84 9.46 16.84 -3.59
N ALA A 85 9.71 17.74 -2.64
CA ALA A 85 10.72 18.79 -2.74
C ALA A 85 12.13 18.33 -2.31
N ARG A 86 12.31 17.06 -1.93
CA ARG A 86 13.58 16.51 -1.44
C ARG A 86 14.31 15.70 -2.50
N ASN A 87 15.59 15.45 -2.26
CA ASN A 87 16.44 14.62 -3.11
C ASN A 87 15.88 13.19 -3.22
N VAL A 88 16.20 12.50 -4.33
CA VAL A 88 15.69 11.15 -4.65
C VAL A 88 15.97 10.14 -3.51
N ILE A 89 17.14 10.21 -2.87
CA ILE A 89 17.50 9.32 -1.77
C ILE A 89 16.56 9.49 -0.58
N ILE A 90 16.28 10.73 -0.17
CA ILE A 90 15.35 11.03 0.94
C ILE A 90 13.93 10.58 0.58
N ARG A 91 13.53 10.75 -0.68
CA ARG A 91 12.23 10.30 -1.18
C ARG A 91 12.09 8.78 -1.18
N ALA A 92 13.16 8.05 -1.50
CA ALA A 92 13.19 6.60 -1.45
C ALA A 92 13.13 6.10 0.00
N ALA A 93 13.93 6.68 0.90
CA ALA A 93 13.90 6.36 2.31
C ALA A 93 12.53 6.64 2.95
N TYR A 94 11.92 7.78 2.63
CA TYR A 94 10.57 8.13 3.08
C TYR A 94 9.52 7.17 2.52
N GLY A 95 9.58 6.84 1.22
CA GLY A 95 8.67 5.89 0.59
C GLY A 95 8.78 4.51 1.21
N LEU A 96 10.00 4.03 1.47
CA LEU A 96 10.25 2.75 2.14
C LEU A 96 9.70 2.73 3.58
N ALA A 97 10.00 3.76 4.37
CA ALA A 97 9.51 3.87 5.74
C ALA A 97 7.97 3.90 5.78
N MET A 98 7.35 4.66 4.89
CA MET A 98 5.90 4.71 4.77
C MET A 98 5.30 3.39 4.31
N LEU A 99 5.92 2.69 3.35
CA LEU A 99 5.47 1.36 2.94
C LEU A 99 5.44 0.41 4.13
N ILE A 100 6.49 0.36 4.96
CA ILE A 100 6.54 -0.54 6.12
C ILE A 100 5.47 -0.17 7.14
N ILE A 101 5.37 1.11 7.51
CA ILE A 101 4.44 1.59 8.54
C ILE A 101 2.99 1.40 8.09
N VAL A 102 2.66 1.83 6.86
CA VAL A 102 1.31 1.73 6.32
C VAL A 102 0.94 0.27 6.07
N PHE A 103 1.87 -0.58 5.63
CA PHE A 103 1.59 -2.01 5.44
C PHE A 103 1.23 -2.68 6.75
N GLY A 104 1.99 -2.41 7.82
CA GLY A 104 1.69 -2.92 9.15
C GLY A 104 0.33 -2.44 9.66
N ALA A 105 0.05 -1.14 9.53
CA ALA A 105 -1.20 -0.55 10.00
C ALA A 105 -2.43 -1.04 9.21
N VAL A 106 -2.38 -0.99 7.87
CA VAL A 106 -3.47 -1.44 7.00
C VAL A 106 -3.68 -2.93 7.13
N GLY A 107 -2.59 -3.73 7.21
CA GLY A 107 -2.68 -5.17 7.37
C GLY A 107 -3.35 -5.57 8.68
N GLY A 108 -2.95 -4.93 9.80
CA GLY A 108 -3.60 -5.14 11.09
C GLY A 108 -5.09 -4.83 11.05
N VAL A 109 -5.47 -3.70 10.45
CA VAL A 109 -6.89 -3.32 10.30
C VAL A 109 -7.64 -4.31 9.41
N LEU A 110 -7.05 -4.73 8.29
CA LEU A 110 -7.70 -5.65 7.35
C LEU A 110 -7.96 -7.02 7.99
N VAL A 111 -7.04 -7.50 8.84
CA VAL A 111 -7.21 -8.75 9.60
C VAL A 111 -8.38 -8.64 10.58
N ILE A 112 -8.48 -7.52 11.31
CA ILE A 112 -9.60 -7.26 12.22
C ILE A 112 -10.92 -7.24 11.44
N VAL A 113 -10.97 -6.53 10.31
CA VAL A 113 -12.17 -6.46 9.45
C VAL A 113 -12.53 -7.83 8.88
N HIS A 114 -11.53 -8.60 8.44
CA HIS A 114 -11.76 -9.96 7.94
C HIS A 114 -12.37 -10.85 9.02
N ASN A 115 -11.81 -10.85 10.23
CA ASN A 115 -12.35 -11.60 11.36
C ASN A 115 -13.76 -11.14 11.71
N TYR A 116 -14.04 -9.82 11.70
CA TYR A 116 -15.39 -9.31 11.91
C TYR A 116 -16.39 -9.90 10.92
N VAL A 117 -16.08 -9.83 9.62
CA VAL A 117 -16.99 -10.31 8.57
C VAL A 117 -17.15 -11.83 8.62
N SER A 118 -16.08 -12.57 8.90
CA SER A 118 -16.11 -14.04 8.96
C SER A 118 -16.90 -14.56 10.17
N TYR A 119 -16.84 -13.90 11.32
CA TYR A 119 -17.52 -14.33 12.55
C TYR A 119 -18.85 -13.61 12.83
N ALA A 120 -19.21 -12.58 12.05
CA ALA A 120 -20.49 -11.87 12.16
C ALA A 120 -21.74 -12.77 12.16
N PRO A 121 -21.83 -13.85 11.35
CA PRO A 121 -23.01 -14.73 11.37
C PRO A 121 -23.20 -15.48 12.70
N GLU A 122 -22.11 -15.74 13.43
CA GLU A 122 -22.15 -16.42 14.73
C GLU A 122 -22.56 -15.49 15.87
N PHE A 123 -22.31 -14.18 15.70
CA PHE A 123 -22.78 -13.11 16.57
C PHE A 123 -24.30 -12.90 16.46
N GLU A 124 -24.84 -12.86 15.25
CA GLU A 124 -26.28 -12.69 15.00
C GLU A 124 -27.09 -13.92 15.44
N ALA A 125 -26.50 -15.12 15.38
CA ALA A 125 -27.14 -16.37 15.79
C ALA A 125 -27.28 -16.56 17.32
N GLY A 126 -27.05 -15.53 18.14
CA GLY A 126 -27.26 -15.58 19.58
C GLY A 126 -26.29 -16.48 20.36
N LYS A 127 -25.20 -16.95 19.74
CA LYS A 127 -24.19 -17.81 20.39
C LYS A 127 -23.27 -17.08 21.36
N GLY A 128 -23.53 -15.81 21.67
CA GLY A 128 -22.91 -15.13 22.81
C GLY A 128 -21.39 -15.11 22.75
N LEU A 129 -20.78 -14.94 21.56
CA LEU A 129 -19.43 -14.41 21.48
C LEU A 129 -19.50 -13.00 22.08
N LEU A 130 -19.35 -12.90 23.40
CA LEU A 130 -19.19 -11.64 24.11
C LEU A 130 -18.13 -10.80 23.36
N PHE A 131 -18.27 -9.48 23.35
CA PHE A 131 -17.23 -8.55 22.85
C PHE A 131 -15.79 -8.95 23.25
N LYS A 132 -15.65 -9.62 24.40
CA LYS A 132 -14.41 -10.24 24.90
C LYS A 132 -13.83 -11.31 23.96
N GLY A 133 -14.64 -12.24 23.43
CA GLY A 133 -14.17 -13.28 22.50
C GLY A 133 -13.68 -12.70 21.18
N TYR A 134 -14.41 -11.74 20.61
CA TYR A 134 -14.00 -11.03 19.40
C TYR A 134 -12.72 -10.20 19.59
N TYR A 135 -12.56 -9.56 20.75
CA TYR A 135 -11.32 -8.87 21.09
C TYR A 135 -10.13 -9.83 21.08
N TRP A 136 -10.24 -11.00 21.72
CA TRP A 136 -9.15 -11.97 21.76
C TRP A 136 -8.84 -12.58 20.39
N GLU A 137 -9.84 -12.84 19.55
CA GLU A 137 -9.63 -13.31 18.17
C GLU A 137 -8.99 -12.24 17.29
N SER A 138 -9.39 -10.97 17.44
CA SER A 138 -8.76 -9.85 16.73
C SER A 138 -7.30 -9.66 17.15
N VAL A 139 -7.01 -9.77 18.45
CA VAL A 139 -5.64 -9.72 18.98
C VAL A 139 -4.81 -10.90 18.49
N SER A 140 -5.37 -12.12 18.53
CA SER A 140 -4.72 -13.33 18.01
C SER A 140 -4.43 -13.23 16.51
N GLY A 141 -5.39 -12.73 15.72
CA GLY A 141 -5.22 -12.46 14.29
C GLY A 141 -4.12 -11.43 14.02
N PHE A 142 -4.10 -10.33 14.78
CA PHE A 142 -3.03 -9.33 14.70
C PHE A 142 -1.65 -9.90 15.05
N TYR A 143 -1.54 -10.68 16.13
CA TYR A 143 -0.29 -11.34 16.50
C TYR A 143 0.16 -12.33 15.43
N SER A 144 -0.76 -13.11 14.87
CA SER A 144 -0.47 -14.05 13.78
C SER A 144 0.01 -13.32 12.53
N PHE A 145 -0.60 -12.19 12.19
CA PHE A 145 -0.14 -11.33 11.08
C PHE A 145 1.23 -10.72 11.37
N ALA A 146 1.48 -10.22 12.57
CA ALA A 146 2.77 -9.65 12.96
C ALA A 146 3.88 -10.71 12.94
N LEU A 147 3.63 -11.90 13.49
CA LEU A 147 4.55 -13.04 13.42
C LEU A 147 4.73 -13.54 11.99
N PHE A 148 3.66 -13.55 11.19
CA PHE A 148 3.76 -13.87 9.77
C PHE A 148 4.67 -12.87 9.06
N MET A 149 4.48 -11.57 9.27
CA MET A 149 5.33 -10.52 8.70
C MET A 149 6.79 -10.60 9.17
N LEU A 150 7.00 -10.95 10.44
CA LEU A 150 8.35 -11.11 11.01
C LEU A 150 9.05 -12.37 10.47
N SER A 151 8.30 -13.47 10.32
CA SER A 151 8.81 -14.76 9.81
C SER A 151 8.93 -14.81 8.29
N ALA A 152 8.12 -14.01 7.60
CA ALA A 152 8.13 -13.80 6.15
C ALA A 152 9.04 -12.63 5.75
N LEU A 153 9.90 -12.14 6.65
CA LEU A 153 10.95 -11.18 6.35
C LEU A 153 12.06 -11.85 5.51
N SER A 154 11.67 -12.47 4.40
CA SER A 154 12.56 -13.10 3.45
C SER A 154 13.32 -12.03 2.67
N PRO A 155 14.56 -12.33 2.22
CA PRO A 155 15.34 -11.39 1.41
C PRO A 155 14.60 -10.90 0.17
N SER A 156 13.75 -11.74 -0.42
CA SER A 156 12.88 -11.42 -1.56
C SER A 156 11.86 -10.35 -1.21
N LEU A 157 11.19 -10.48 -0.07
CA LEU A 157 10.20 -9.52 0.40
C LEU A 157 10.85 -8.17 0.74
N LEU A 158 12.01 -8.18 1.41
CA LEU A 158 12.80 -6.97 1.68
C LEU A 158 13.26 -6.26 0.40
N ALA A 159 13.74 -7.02 -0.59
CA ALA A 159 14.12 -6.48 -1.89
C ALA A 159 12.91 -5.86 -2.60
N LEU A 160 11.73 -6.48 -2.50
CA LEU A 160 10.50 -5.93 -3.06
C LEU A 160 10.09 -4.62 -2.38
N PHE A 161 10.16 -4.52 -1.06
CA PHE A 161 9.89 -3.27 -0.34
C PHE A 161 10.87 -2.16 -0.72
N ALA A 162 12.16 -2.48 -0.85
CA ALA A 162 13.17 -1.53 -1.33
C ALA A 162 12.87 -1.06 -2.76
N ALA A 163 12.53 -1.97 -3.66
CA ALA A 163 12.12 -1.66 -5.03
C ALA A 163 10.84 -0.81 -5.07
N GLY A 164 9.88 -1.08 -4.19
CA GLY A 164 8.67 -0.28 -4.01
C GLY A 164 9.00 1.15 -3.58
N GLY A 165 9.87 1.32 -2.58
CA GLY A 165 10.34 2.63 -2.11
C GLY A 165 11.06 3.42 -3.20
N LEU A 166 11.92 2.75 -4.00
CA LEU A 166 12.59 3.34 -5.15
C LEU A 166 11.59 3.76 -6.23
N THR A 167 10.61 2.91 -6.54
CA THR A 167 9.55 3.20 -7.52
C THR A 167 8.74 4.43 -7.11
N LEU A 168 8.38 4.54 -5.83
CA LEU A 168 7.74 5.73 -5.28
C LEU A 168 8.62 6.97 -5.39
N ALA A 169 9.94 6.86 -5.20
CA ALA A 169 10.86 7.98 -5.36
C ALA A 169 10.99 8.46 -6.81
N LEU A 170 11.01 7.52 -7.77
CA LEU A 170 11.24 7.85 -9.18
C LEU A 170 9.94 8.33 -9.87
N ALA A 171 8.87 7.55 -9.71
CA ALA A 171 7.60 7.73 -10.42
C ALA A 171 6.52 8.44 -9.60
N GLY A 172 6.69 8.54 -8.28
CA GLY A 172 5.68 9.15 -7.41
C GLY A 172 5.45 10.65 -7.70
N PRO A 173 4.29 11.19 -7.29
CA PRO A 173 3.88 12.57 -7.59
C PRO A 173 4.93 13.60 -7.19
N ARG A 174 5.17 14.57 -8.08
CA ARG A 174 6.10 15.69 -7.84
C ARG A 174 5.31 16.97 -7.64
N ARG A 175 5.56 17.67 -6.52
CA ARG A 175 5.07 19.02 -6.30
C ARG A 175 6.18 19.98 -6.75
N LYS A 176 5.89 20.82 -7.75
CA LYS A 176 6.76 21.97 -8.03
C LYS A 176 6.56 22.97 -6.90
N VAL A 177 7.62 23.27 -6.17
CA VAL A 177 7.65 24.44 -5.30
C VAL A 177 7.57 25.64 -6.25
N ARG A 178 6.46 26.37 -6.17
CA ARG A 178 6.36 27.72 -6.73
C ARG A 178 7.08 28.67 -5.79
#